data_AF-A0A6A4JWB2-F1
#
_entry.id   AF-A0A6A4JWB2-F1
#
_cell.length_a   1.000
_cell.length_b   1.000
_cell.length_c   1.000
_cell.angle_alpha   90.00
_cell.angle_beta   90.00
_cell.angle_gamma   90.00
#
_symmetry.space_group_name_H-M   'P 1'
#
loop_
_entity.id
_entity.type
_entity.pdbx_description
1 polymer ?
#
loop_
_entity_poly.entity_id
_entity_poly.type
_entity_poly.pdbx_seq_one_letter_code
_entity_poly.pdbx_strand_id
1 'polypeptide(L)'
;MKVVSRKMIDFKKVSSLTESNIHIPRRSCKLQKWLVLMLRWSNQVKYRSKELDIIILFLLNAIAVQGACRITAGSVPALTVDGNKYCSFGADHMLCKKTFPSDYVYNVLDMTPEFAGSIVRIHNNFRQSFANGVWPNVYLKSASDMPKLYWDDELALIAFALASRGESSTERNTIRTTTPVFPNLKDGRFDSRYIEYYAVNPNDVIEQLVPRDVFTFWAKLTVFDNFQTMTNLTSMGTKNATWLPLVLMLRSDVTSIGCSWLNYCTKPDAGGKPDPDPAKAGEALNLVCVYGTRDPPNRNVFQEGQPCTSCKYGRKCSRERDYPDLCT
;
A
#
# COMPACT_ATOMS: atom_id res chain seq x y z
N MET A 1 -13.55 -34.73 14.35
CA MET A 1 -12.93 -34.32 13.06
C MET A 1 -13.91 -34.64 11.93
N LYS A 2 -14.49 -33.62 11.29
CA LYS A 2 -15.34 -33.79 10.10
C LYS A 2 -14.52 -33.41 8.87
N VAL A 3 -14.35 -34.36 7.95
CA VAL A 3 -13.71 -34.13 6.65
C VAL A 3 -14.71 -33.39 5.75
N VAL A 4 -14.33 -32.20 5.29
CA VAL A 4 -15.10 -31.44 4.29
C VAL A 4 -14.73 -31.97 2.90
N SER A 5 -15.71 -32.56 2.24
CA SER A 5 -15.62 -33.01 0.84
C SER A 5 -15.62 -31.81 -0.11
N ARG A 6 -14.62 -31.73 -1.00
CA ARG A 6 -14.58 -30.75 -2.11
C ARG A 6 -15.58 -31.16 -3.19
N LYS A 7 -16.54 -30.29 -3.52
CA LYS A 7 -17.37 -30.43 -4.72
C LYS A 7 -16.51 -30.26 -5.97
N MET A 8 -16.50 -31.28 -6.83
CA MET A 8 -15.97 -31.21 -8.20
C MET A 8 -16.87 -30.30 -9.06
N ILE A 9 -16.24 -29.55 -9.96
CA ILE A 9 -16.89 -28.71 -10.97
C ILE A 9 -17.61 -29.61 -11.99
N ASP A 10 -18.87 -29.32 -12.25
CA ASP A 10 -19.70 -30.02 -13.24
C ASP A 10 -19.33 -29.59 -14.67
N PHE A 11 -18.62 -30.45 -15.39
CA PHE A 11 -18.11 -30.20 -16.74
C PHE A 11 -19.20 -30.06 -17.82
N LYS A 12 -20.45 -30.47 -17.56
CA LYS A 12 -21.55 -30.28 -18.52
C LYS A 12 -21.96 -28.81 -18.70
N LYS A 13 -21.59 -27.94 -17.76
CA LYS A 13 -21.92 -26.50 -17.82
C LYS A 13 -20.96 -25.68 -18.71
N VAL A 14 -19.81 -26.24 -19.08
CA VAL A 14 -18.81 -25.55 -19.92
C VAL A 14 -19.10 -25.72 -21.41
N SER A 15 -19.81 -26.79 -21.80
CA SER A 15 -20.14 -27.07 -23.21
C SER A 15 -21.30 -26.24 -23.77
N SER A 16 -21.92 -25.35 -22.99
CA SER A 16 -23.07 -24.53 -23.43
C SER A 16 -22.74 -23.08 -23.80
N LEU A 17 -21.46 -22.71 -23.88
CA LEU A 17 -21.04 -21.39 -24.37
C LEU A 17 -21.09 -21.36 -25.90
N THR A 18 -22.15 -20.77 -26.46
CA THR A 18 -22.32 -20.56 -27.91
C THR A 18 -21.56 -19.31 -28.40
N GLU A 19 -21.19 -19.32 -29.68
CA GLU A 19 -20.28 -18.39 -30.38
C GLU A 19 -20.64 -16.89 -30.27
N SER A 20 -21.85 -16.52 -29.83
CA SER A 20 -22.32 -15.13 -29.78
C SER A 20 -21.75 -14.29 -28.64
N ASN A 21 -21.03 -14.88 -27.68
CA ASN A 21 -20.61 -14.20 -26.45
C ASN A 21 -19.13 -13.81 -26.38
N ILE A 22 -18.35 -13.99 -27.45
CA ILE A 22 -16.91 -13.65 -27.45
C ILE A 22 -16.66 -12.51 -28.44
N HIS A 23 -16.66 -11.28 -27.94
CA HIS A 23 -16.25 -10.11 -28.72
C HIS A 23 -14.72 -10.00 -28.74
N ILE A 24 -14.10 -10.32 -29.89
CA ILE A 24 -12.64 -10.24 -30.07
C ILE A 24 -12.28 -8.90 -30.74
N PRO A 25 -11.55 -7.98 -30.06
CA PRO A 25 -11.16 -6.72 -30.65
C PRO A 25 -10.14 -6.91 -31.81
N ARG A 26 -10.27 -6.09 -32.86
CA ARG A 26 -9.57 -6.22 -34.16
C ARG A 26 -8.03 -6.15 -34.14
N ARG A 27 -7.37 -5.93 -32.99
CA ARG A 27 -5.90 -5.92 -32.86
C ARG A 27 -5.43 -7.01 -31.89
N SER A 28 -5.46 -8.26 -32.34
CA SER A 28 -4.96 -9.42 -31.60
C SER A 28 -3.67 -9.96 -32.21
N CYS A 29 -2.62 -10.16 -31.39
CA CYS A 29 -1.36 -10.82 -31.73
C CYS A 29 -1.58 -12.15 -32.48
N LYS A 30 -0.67 -12.49 -33.41
CA LYS A 30 -0.67 -13.74 -34.22
C LYS A 30 -0.95 -15.00 -33.37
N LEU A 31 -0.53 -15.03 -32.11
CA LEU A 31 -0.74 -16.13 -31.16
C LEU A 31 -2.22 -16.42 -30.84
N GLN A 32 -3.07 -15.39 -30.74
CA GLN A 32 -4.50 -15.57 -30.42
C GLN A 32 -5.28 -16.14 -31.61
N LYS A 33 -4.91 -15.78 -32.85
CA LYS A 33 -5.44 -16.42 -34.07
C LYS A 33 -5.03 -17.89 -34.15
N TRP A 34 -3.78 -18.20 -33.79
CA TRP A 34 -3.30 -19.58 -33.71
C TRP A 34 -4.04 -20.41 -32.65
N LEU A 35 -4.34 -19.83 -31.48
CA LEU A 35 -5.09 -20.53 -30.42
C LEU A 35 -6.54 -20.83 -30.84
N VAL A 36 -7.22 -19.88 -31.49
CA VAL A 36 -8.58 -20.11 -32.03
C VAL A 36 -8.56 -21.16 -33.12
N LEU A 37 -7.54 -21.17 -33.99
CA LEU A 37 -7.37 -22.21 -35.01
C LEU A 37 -7.09 -23.59 -34.39
N MET A 38 -6.28 -23.66 -33.33
CA MET A 38 -6.00 -24.89 -32.58
C MET A 38 -7.25 -25.43 -31.86
N LEU A 39 -8.06 -24.56 -31.26
CA LEU A 39 -9.34 -24.95 -30.63
C LEU A 39 -10.36 -25.42 -31.67
N ARG A 40 -10.44 -24.75 -32.83
CA ARG A 40 -11.28 -25.18 -33.96
C ARG A 40 -10.82 -26.51 -34.53
N TRP A 41 -9.52 -26.71 -34.70
CA TRP A 41 -8.96 -27.99 -35.17
C TRP A 41 -9.20 -29.10 -34.16
N SER A 42 -8.98 -28.85 -32.85
CA SER A 42 -9.25 -29.82 -31.79
C SER A 42 -10.71 -30.29 -31.76
N ASN A 43 -11.68 -29.42 -32.05
CA ASN A 43 -13.09 -29.78 -32.07
C ASN A 43 -13.50 -30.60 -33.32
N GLN A 44 -12.66 -30.63 -34.36
CA GLN A 44 -12.90 -31.40 -35.59
C GLN A 44 -12.30 -32.82 -35.51
N VAL A 45 -11.40 -33.10 -34.55
CA VAL A 45 -10.77 -34.41 -34.40
C VAL A 45 -11.64 -35.32 -33.53
N LYS A 46 -12.17 -36.40 -34.13
CA LYS A 46 -13.12 -37.35 -33.53
C LYS A 46 -12.55 -38.15 -32.33
N TYR A 47 -11.24 -38.10 -32.11
CA TYR A 47 -10.53 -38.73 -31.00
C TYR A 47 -9.69 -37.69 -30.26
N ARG A 48 -10.30 -37.01 -29.29
CA ARG A 48 -9.61 -36.07 -28.41
C ARG A 48 -8.85 -36.89 -27.34
N SER A 49 -7.52 -36.89 -27.39
CA SER A 49 -6.73 -37.55 -26.34
C SER A 49 -6.71 -36.67 -25.09
N LYS A 50 -6.66 -37.31 -23.91
CA LYS A 50 -6.58 -36.59 -22.63
C LYS A 50 -5.33 -35.72 -22.54
N GLU A 51 -4.25 -36.04 -23.25
CA GLU A 51 -3.05 -35.21 -23.27
C GLU A 51 -3.28 -33.88 -24.00
N LEU A 52 -4.10 -33.85 -25.05
CA LEU A 52 -4.38 -32.62 -25.81
C LEU A 52 -5.17 -31.61 -24.97
N ASP A 53 -6.11 -32.09 -24.15
CA ASP A 53 -6.88 -31.26 -23.22
C ASP A 53 -5.99 -30.63 -22.15
N ILE A 54 -5.02 -31.40 -21.64
CA ILE A 54 -4.02 -30.91 -20.68
C ILE A 54 -3.16 -29.82 -21.31
N ILE A 55 -2.67 -30.02 -22.54
CA ILE A 55 -1.86 -29.02 -23.26
C ILE A 55 -2.67 -27.74 -23.52
N ILE A 56 -3.94 -27.86 -23.93
CA ILE A 56 -4.82 -26.70 -24.13
C ILE A 56 -5.04 -25.95 -22.81
N LEU A 57 -5.24 -26.67 -21.69
CA LEU A 57 -5.34 -26.07 -20.35
C LEU A 57 -4.05 -25.36 -19.93
N PHE A 58 -2.89 -25.96 -20.19
CA PHE A 58 -1.59 -25.32 -19.92
C PHE A 58 -1.38 -24.08 -20.79
N LEU A 59 -1.77 -24.11 -22.07
CA LEU A 59 -1.66 -22.95 -22.96
C LEU A 59 -2.67 -21.85 -22.60
N LEU A 60 -3.90 -22.20 -22.20
CA LEU A 60 -4.88 -21.23 -21.72
C LEU A 60 -4.44 -20.59 -20.41
N ASN A 61 -3.90 -21.37 -19.48
CA ASN A 61 -3.29 -20.84 -18.26
C ASN A 61 -2.05 -20.00 -18.57
N ALA A 62 -1.17 -20.41 -19.49
CA ALA A 62 -0.01 -19.63 -19.88
C ALA A 62 -0.39 -18.31 -20.58
N ILE A 63 -1.49 -18.29 -21.35
CA ILE A 63 -2.02 -17.07 -21.99
C ILE A 63 -2.75 -16.18 -20.96
N ALA A 64 -3.39 -16.77 -19.94
CA ALA A 64 -3.93 -16.02 -18.81
C ALA A 64 -2.82 -15.44 -17.92
N VAL A 65 -1.67 -16.12 -17.82
CA VAL A 65 -0.50 -15.71 -17.03
C VAL A 65 0.44 -14.77 -17.79
N GLN A 66 0.38 -14.70 -19.12
CA GLN A 66 0.94 -13.59 -19.92
C GLN A 66 0.05 -12.34 -19.81
N GLY A 67 -0.25 -11.96 -18.58
CA GLY A 67 -0.83 -10.69 -18.18
C GLY A 67 0.14 -9.56 -18.51
N ALA A 68 0.21 -9.20 -19.80
CA ALA A 68 0.43 -7.82 -20.14
C ALA A 68 -0.57 -7.02 -19.32
N CYS A 69 -0.14 -5.92 -18.71
CA CYS A 69 -1.00 -4.99 -17.99
C CYS A 69 -2.07 -4.47 -18.96
N ARG A 70 -3.10 -5.29 -19.18
CA ARG A 70 -4.24 -4.96 -20.00
C ARG A 70 -5.04 -4.11 -19.07
N ILE A 71 -4.85 -2.80 -19.20
CA ILE A 71 -5.81 -1.80 -18.79
C ILE A 71 -7.09 -2.14 -19.56
N THR A 72 -7.83 -3.15 -19.08
CA THR A 72 -9.23 -3.29 -19.45
C THR A 72 -9.84 -2.00 -18.95
N ALA A 73 -10.34 -1.19 -19.88
CA ALA A 73 -10.95 0.10 -19.62
C ALA A 73 -12.27 -0.01 -18.82
N GLY A 74 -12.33 -0.91 -17.82
CA GLY A 74 -13.14 -0.68 -16.63
C GLY A 74 -12.44 0.41 -15.84
N SER A 75 -12.68 1.66 -16.26
CA SER A 75 -12.19 2.85 -15.56
C SER A 75 -12.54 2.71 -14.08
N VAL A 76 -11.53 2.72 -13.22
CA VAL A 76 -11.75 3.02 -11.80
C VAL A 76 -12.54 4.34 -11.78
N PRO A 77 -13.73 4.38 -11.13
CA PRO A 77 -14.53 5.59 -11.13
C PRO A 77 -13.69 6.74 -10.57
N ALA A 78 -13.61 7.84 -11.32
CA ALA A 78 -12.88 9.01 -10.89
C ALA A 78 -13.47 9.53 -9.59
N LEU A 79 -12.65 9.63 -8.55
CA LEU A 79 -13.11 10.17 -7.29
C LEU A 79 -13.23 11.69 -7.40
N THR A 80 -14.46 12.20 -7.33
CA THR A 80 -14.70 13.65 -7.30
C THR A 80 -14.66 14.11 -5.85
N VAL A 81 -13.51 14.60 -5.40
CA VAL A 81 -13.38 15.25 -4.11
C VAL A 81 -13.96 16.66 -4.23
N ASP A 82 -14.66 17.14 -3.20
CA ASP A 82 -15.03 18.56 -3.10
C ASP A 82 -13.76 19.40 -2.91
N GLY A 83 -13.13 19.74 -4.05
CA GLY A 83 -11.88 20.46 -4.08
C GLY A 83 -11.97 21.83 -3.41
N ASN A 84 -13.17 22.42 -3.28
CA ASN A 84 -13.32 23.76 -2.71
C ASN A 84 -12.83 23.84 -1.26
N LYS A 85 -13.04 22.78 -0.45
CA LYS A 85 -12.54 22.72 0.92
C LYS A 85 -11.01 22.78 0.95
N TYR A 86 -10.35 21.98 0.13
CA TYR A 86 -8.90 21.80 0.19
C TYR A 86 -8.10 22.85 -0.61
N CYS A 87 -8.70 23.43 -1.64
CA CYS A 87 -8.10 24.53 -2.40
C CYS A 87 -7.87 25.78 -1.54
N SER A 88 -8.58 25.92 -0.41
CA SER A 88 -8.33 26.99 0.57
C SER A 88 -6.93 26.91 1.21
N PHE A 89 -6.32 25.72 1.24
CA PHE A 89 -4.94 25.53 1.72
C PHE A 89 -3.88 25.83 0.65
N GLY A 90 -4.30 26.12 -0.59
CA GLY A 90 -3.46 26.40 -1.74
C GLY A 90 -3.93 25.66 -2.99
N ALA A 91 -3.75 26.28 -4.16
CA ALA A 91 -4.04 25.66 -5.46
C ALA A 91 -3.14 24.44 -5.75
N ASP A 92 -2.00 24.36 -5.07
CA ASP A 92 -1.04 23.27 -5.08
C ASP A 92 -1.40 22.13 -4.10
N HIS A 93 -2.51 22.23 -3.37
CA HIS A 93 -2.94 21.17 -2.46
C HIS A 93 -3.30 19.89 -3.21
N MET A 94 -2.90 18.74 -2.66
CA MET A 94 -3.09 17.43 -3.26
C MET A 94 -4.54 17.19 -3.73
N LEU A 95 -5.48 17.42 -2.82
CA LEU A 95 -6.92 17.25 -3.05
C LEU A 95 -7.59 18.45 -3.76
N CYS A 96 -6.85 19.51 -4.10
CA CYS A 96 -7.39 20.62 -4.89
C CYS A 96 -7.48 20.25 -6.39
N LYS A 97 -6.59 19.37 -6.87
CA LYS A 97 -6.68 18.81 -8.23
C LYS A 97 -7.82 17.79 -8.29
N LYS A 98 -8.64 17.87 -9.34
CA LYS A 98 -9.97 17.22 -9.38
C LYS A 98 -10.00 15.79 -9.93
N THR A 99 -8.90 15.27 -10.46
CA THR A 99 -8.93 13.99 -11.20
C THR A 99 -7.91 13.01 -10.65
N PHE A 100 -8.43 12.00 -9.94
CA PHE A 100 -7.73 10.79 -9.53
C PHE A 100 -8.65 9.58 -9.80
N PRO A 101 -8.11 8.39 -10.09
CA PRO A 101 -6.68 8.09 -10.20
C PRO A 101 -6.07 8.54 -11.55
N SER A 102 -4.74 8.49 -11.68
CA SER A 102 -4.07 8.63 -12.99
C SER A 102 -4.28 7.39 -13.86
N ASP A 103 -4.06 7.53 -15.17
CA ASP A 103 -4.21 6.45 -16.15
C ASP A 103 -3.26 5.25 -15.91
N TYR A 104 -2.28 5.39 -15.01
CA TYR A 104 -1.33 4.34 -14.64
C TYR A 104 -1.83 3.38 -13.56
N VAL A 105 -2.90 3.77 -12.85
CA VAL A 105 -3.55 2.94 -11.83
C VAL A 105 -4.57 2.04 -12.51
N TYR A 106 -4.33 0.73 -12.50
CA TYR A 106 -5.26 -0.23 -13.10
C TYR A 106 -6.17 -0.91 -12.08
N ASN A 107 -5.79 -0.87 -10.79
CA ASN A 107 -6.60 -1.42 -9.72
C ASN A 107 -6.43 -0.62 -8.43
N VAL A 108 -7.55 -0.20 -7.84
CA VAL A 108 -7.60 0.34 -6.48
C VAL A 108 -8.04 -0.79 -5.58
N LEU A 109 -7.19 -1.18 -4.63
CA LEU A 109 -7.59 -2.17 -3.64
C LEU A 109 -8.44 -1.48 -2.57
N ASP A 110 -9.56 -2.11 -2.24
CA ASP A 110 -10.48 -1.57 -1.25
C ASP A 110 -9.82 -1.58 0.14
N MET A 111 -9.85 -0.44 0.81
CA MET A 111 -9.31 -0.29 2.16
C MET A 111 -10.41 -0.64 3.16
N THR A 112 -10.73 -1.93 3.26
CA THR A 112 -11.83 -2.37 4.14
C THR A 112 -11.54 -2.02 5.60
N PRO A 113 -12.56 -1.86 6.46
CA PRO A 113 -12.36 -1.59 7.88
C PRO A 113 -11.45 -2.60 8.59
N GLU A 114 -11.54 -3.88 8.21
CA GLU A 114 -10.68 -4.94 8.74
C GLU A 114 -9.22 -4.72 8.36
N PHE A 115 -8.98 -4.33 7.11
CA PHE A 115 -7.64 -4.09 6.59
C PHE A 115 -7.02 -2.82 7.19
N ALA A 116 -7.77 -1.70 7.22
CA ALA A 116 -7.39 -0.48 7.94
C ALA A 116 -7.08 -0.76 9.42
N GLY A 117 -7.96 -1.51 10.10
CA GLY A 117 -7.76 -1.94 11.48
C GLY A 117 -6.52 -2.81 11.67
N SER A 118 -6.14 -3.63 10.69
CA SER A 118 -4.92 -4.43 10.72
C SER A 118 -3.65 -3.57 10.67
N ILE A 119 -3.65 -2.52 9.83
CA ILE A 119 -2.54 -1.56 9.73
C ILE A 119 -2.35 -0.84 11.06
N VAL A 120 -3.42 -0.29 11.64
CA VAL A 120 -3.37 0.40 12.93
C VAL A 120 -2.88 -0.54 14.03
N ARG A 121 -3.39 -1.78 14.07
CA ARG A 121 -2.97 -2.78 15.05
C ARG A 121 -1.48 -3.09 14.97
N ILE A 122 -0.94 -3.27 13.77
CA ILE A 122 0.50 -3.55 13.60
C ILE A 122 1.35 -2.37 14.05
N HIS A 123 0.96 -1.14 13.71
CA HIS A 123 1.66 0.05 14.20
C HIS A 123 1.61 0.18 15.72
N ASN A 124 0.46 -0.04 16.35
CA ASN A 124 0.33 0.08 17.79
C ASN A 124 1.07 -1.01 18.55
N ASN A 125 1.07 -2.26 18.05
CA ASN A 125 1.91 -3.34 18.59
C ASN A 125 3.40 -2.94 18.55
N PHE A 126 3.83 -2.35 17.44
CA PHE A 126 5.20 -1.89 17.25
C PHE A 126 5.57 -0.79 18.25
N ARG A 127 4.73 0.25 18.33
CA ARG A 127 4.91 1.40 19.23
C ARG A 127 4.91 0.98 20.69
N GLN A 128 4.07 0.01 21.06
CA GLN A 128 4.02 -0.52 22.41
C GLN A 128 5.29 -1.29 22.78
N SER A 129 5.74 -2.22 21.91
CA SER A 129 6.99 -2.96 22.13
C SER A 129 8.15 -1.98 22.33
N PHE A 130 8.17 -0.93 21.52
CA PHE A 130 9.15 0.14 21.61
C PHE A 130 9.04 0.95 22.90
N ALA A 131 7.83 1.38 23.28
CA ALA A 131 7.60 2.14 24.50
C ALA A 131 8.11 1.39 25.73
N ASN A 132 7.95 0.07 25.73
CA ASN A 132 8.41 -0.81 26.81
C ASN A 132 9.92 -1.14 26.76
N GLY A 133 10.67 -0.61 25.79
CA GLY A 133 12.09 -0.92 25.62
C GLY A 133 12.35 -2.36 25.18
N VAL A 134 11.34 -3.07 24.66
CA VAL A 134 11.44 -4.46 24.23
C VAL A 134 11.80 -4.48 22.75
N TRP A 135 13.09 -4.66 22.44
CA TRP A 135 13.59 -4.88 21.09
C TRP A 135 14.66 -5.99 21.06
N PRO A 136 14.60 -6.95 20.12
CA PRO A 136 15.62 -7.99 20.03
C PRO A 136 17.01 -7.40 19.82
N ASN A 137 17.96 -7.74 20.69
CA ASN A 137 19.39 -7.46 20.57
C ASN A 137 19.80 -5.98 20.51
N VAL A 138 18.90 -5.05 20.83
CA VAL A 138 19.21 -3.61 20.89
C VAL A 138 18.62 -3.06 22.19
N TYR A 139 19.48 -2.52 23.06
CA TYR A 139 19.00 -1.82 24.25
C TYR A 139 18.41 -0.48 23.81
N LEU A 140 17.08 -0.44 23.71
CA LEU A 140 16.32 0.76 23.39
C LEU A 140 15.82 1.39 24.67
N LYS A 141 15.94 2.70 24.75
CA LYS A 141 15.34 3.46 25.84
C LYS A 141 13.82 3.45 25.64
N SER A 142 13.11 3.15 26.71
CA SER A 142 11.65 3.22 26.79
C SER A 142 11.13 4.61 26.44
N ALA A 143 9.90 4.68 25.92
CA ALA A 143 9.24 5.93 25.56
C ALA A 143 8.16 6.28 26.58
N SER A 144 8.27 7.45 27.19
CA SER A 144 7.36 7.94 28.24
C SER A 144 6.09 8.61 27.72
N ASP A 145 6.06 8.99 26.44
CA ASP A 145 5.01 9.83 25.85
C ASP A 145 4.38 9.24 24.57
N MET A 146 4.60 7.96 24.28
CA MET A 146 4.18 7.32 23.03
C MET A 146 2.65 7.15 22.94
N PRO A 147 1.93 7.85 22.04
CA PRO A 147 0.48 7.68 21.92
C PRO A 147 0.09 6.47 21.08
N LYS A 148 -1.13 5.98 21.34
CA LYS A 148 -1.87 5.06 20.47
C LYS A 148 -2.25 5.78 19.16
N LEU A 149 -2.08 5.11 18.03
CA LEU A 149 -2.53 5.59 16.73
C LEU A 149 -3.98 5.19 16.47
N TYR A 150 -4.67 6.05 15.73
CA TYR A 150 -6.03 5.84 15.24
C TYR A 150 -6.08 5.96 13.72
N TRP A 151 -7.00 5.24 13.09
CA TRP A 151 -7.27 5.41 11.67
C TRP A 151 -7.95 6.76 11.42
N ASP A 152 -7.63 7.41 10.29
CA ASP A 152 -8.23 8.65 9.85
C ASP A 152 -8.52 8.61 8.34
N ASP A 153 -9.81 8.74 7.97
CA ASP A 153 -10.25 8.63 6.58
C ASP A 153 -9.82 9.82 5.71
N GLU A 154 -9.62 11.00 6.31
CA GLU A 154 -9.11 12.17 5.58
C GLU A 154 -7.64 11.94 5.19
N LEU A 155 -6.84 11.36 6.10
CA LEU A 155 -5.48 10.93 5.78
C LEU A 155 -5.44 9.81 4.74
N ALA A 156 -6.38 8.85 4.79
CA ALA A 156 -6.47 7.76 3.82
C ALA A 156 -6.81 8.29 2.42
N LEU A 157 -7.70 9.27 2.32
CA LEU A 157 -8.00 9.97 1.08
C LEU A 157 -6.77 10.68 0.49
N ILE A 158 -5.97 11.33 1.34
CA ILE A 158 -4.72 11.95 0.92
C ILE A 158 -3.70 10.90 0.46
N ALA A 159 -3.60 9.78 1.17
CA ALA A 159 -2.76 8.66 0.78
C ALA A 159 -3.16 8.10 -0.60
N PHE A 160 -4.47 7.98 -0.84
CA PHE A 160 -5.01 7.57 -2.14
C PHE A 160 -4.63 8.54 -3.24
N ALA A 161 -4.81 9.85 -3.01
CA ALA A 161 -4.45 10.87 -3.99
C ALA A 161 -2.92 10.92 -4.24
N LEU A 162 -2.10 10.77 -3.21
CA LEU A 162 -0.64 10.69 -3.31
C LEU A 162 -0.19 9.50 -4.16
N ALA A 163 -0.72 8.32 -3.85
CA ALA A 163 -0.40 7.10 -4.57
C ALA A 163 -0.85 7.25 -6.04
N SER A 164 -2.10 7.67 -6.24
CA SER A 164 -2.77 7.69 -7.56
C SER A 164 -2.09 8.52 -8.65
N ARG A 165 -1.13 9.39 -8.32
CA ARG A 165 -0.49 10.30 -9.28
C ARG A 165 0.54 9.63 -10.18
N GLY A 166 1.17 8.56 -9.71
CA GLY A 166 2.33 7.99 -10.40
C GLY A 166 3.52 8.95 -10.54
N GLU A 167 3.56 10.01 -9.72
CA GLU A 167 4.65 11.00 -9.72
C GLU A 167 5.86 10.52 -8.92
N SER A 168 7.05 11.00 -9.28
CA SER A 168 8.28 10.70 -8.55
C SER A 168 8.20 11.21 -7.10
N SER A 169 8.95 10.59 -6.18
CA SER A 169 9.00 11.03 -4.77
C SER A 169 9.46 12.49 -4.62
N THR A 170 10.34 12.96 -5.50
CA THR A 170 10.82 14.34 -5.56
C THR A 170 9.73 15.36 -5.89
N GLU A 171 8.82 15.02 -6.81
CA GLU A 171 7.70 15.90 -7.18
C GLU A 171 6.67 15.94 -6.06
N ARG A 172 6.44 14.80 -5.40
CA ARG A 172 5.49 14.69 -4.29
C ARG A 172 5.86 15.50 -3.06
N ASN A 173 7.15 15.72 -2.81
CA ASN A 173 7.63 16.53 -1.68
C ASN A 173 7.27 18.02 -1.80
N THR A 174 6.83 18.48 -2.97
CA THR A 174 6.38 19.88 -3.17
C THR A 174 4.88 20.06 -2.91
N ILE A 175 4.14 18.97 -2.68
CA ILE A 175 2.67 19.00 -2.66
C ILE A 175 2.16 19.19 -1.24
N ARG A 176 1.22 20.13 -1.05
CA ARG A 176 0.58 20.33 0.25
C ARG A 176 -0.39 19.21 0.54
N THR A 177 -0.27 18.64 1.73
CA THR A 177 -1.16 17.59 2.26
C THR A 177 -1.96 18.08 3.48
N THR A 178 -1.83 19.35 3.84
CA THR A 178 -2.47 19.99 4.99
C THR A 178 -3.98 19.79 5.06
N THR A 179 -4.48 19.39 6.22
CA THR A 179 -5.94 19.30 6.47
C THR A 179 -6.38 20.26 7.57
N PRO A 180 -7.69 20.54 7.72
CA PRO A 180 -8.18 21.33 8.85
C PRO A 180 -7.83 20.71 10.20
N VAL A 181 -7.80 19.37 10.27
CA VAL A 181 -7.46 18.61 11.49
C VAL A 181 -5.94 18.52 11.68
N PHE A 182 -5.18 18.47 10.59
CA PHE A 182 -3.73 18.36 10.58
C PHE A 182 -3.10 19.56 9.83
N PRO A 183 -3.14 20.77 10.43
CA PRO A 183 -2.70 22.01 9.77
C PRO A 183 -1.19 22.06 9.49
N ASN A 184 -0.42 21.26 10.24
CA ASN A 184 1.03 21.34 10.25
C ASN A 184 1.73 20.44 9.22
N LEU A 185 1.04 19.83 8.26
CA LEU A 185 1.64 18.94 7.25
C LEU A 185 2.52 19.65 6.19
N LYS A 186 2.92 20.91 6.42
CA LYS A 186 3.39 21.84 5.39
C LYS A 186 4.87 22.22 5.49
N ASP A 187 5.53 21.96 6.61
CA ASP A 187 6.89 22.41 6.84
C ASP A 187 7.90 21.43 6.22
N GLY A 188 8.21 21.71 4.94
CA GLY A 188 9.17 21.06 4.04
C GLY A 188 10.60 20.85 4.55
N ARG A 189 10.85 20.88 5.86
CA ARG A 189 12.15 20.65 6.48
C ARG A 189 12.37 19.20 6.92
N PHE A 190 11.33 18.36 7.05
CA PHE A 190 11.46 16.92 7.36
C PHE A 190 10.27 16.07 6.83
N ASP A 191 9.68 16.47 5.70
CA ASP A 191 8.23 16.36 5.45
C ASP A 191 7.76 15.18 4.61
N SER A 192 8.51 14.10 4.58
CA SER A 192 7.92 12.80 4.24
C SER A 192 7.14 12.31 5.45
N ARG A 193 5.93 12.83 5.66
CA ARG A 193 4.93 12.28 6.61
C ARG A 193 4.09 11.20 5.97
N TYR A 194 4.57 10.68 4.86
CA TYR A 194 4.06 9.47 4.29
C TYR A 194 5.21 8.52 4.05
N ILE A 195 4.88 7.23 4.07
CA ILE A 195 5.80 6.17 3.69
C ILE A 195 5.20 5.51 2.48
N GLU A 196 6.09 5.15 1.57
CA GLU A 196 5.76 4.41 0.39
C GLU A 196 6.48 3.07 0.38
N TYR A 197 5.75 2.02 0.01
CA TYR A 197 6.30 0.69 -0.18
C TYR A 197 5.92 0.17 -1.56
N TYR A 198 6.93 -0.29 -2.29
CA TYR A 198 6.79 -0.88 -3.61
C TYR A 198 7.08 -2.38 -3.56
N ALA A 199 6.17 -3.21 -4.08
CA ALA A 199 6.42 -4.63 -4.35
C ALA A 199 6.34 -4.91 -5.85
N VAL A 200 7.28 -5.70 -6.39
CA VAL A 200 7.42 -5.97 -7.82
C VAL A 200 6.58 -7.18 -8.28
N ASN A 201 5.90 -7.87 -7.37
CA ASN A 201 5.05 -9.01 -7.70
C ASN A 201 3.82 -9.07 -6.76
N PRO A 202 2.61 -8.74 -7.25
CA PRO A 202 1.39 -8.77 -6.44
C PRO A 202 0.93 -10.18 -6.05
N ASN A 203 1.49 -11.24 -6.65
CA ASN A 203 1.18 -12.62 -6.23
C ASN A 203 1.94 -13.04 -4.96
N ASP A 204 3.03 -12.34 -4.62
CA ASP A 204 3.76 -12.55 -3.36
C ASP A 204 3.03 -11.87 -2.17
N VAL A 205 1.89 -11.24 -2.44
CA VAL A 205 1.25 -10.21 -1.62
C VAL A 205 -0.14 -10.71 -1.22
N ILE A 206 -0.17 -11.74 -0.38
CA ILE A 206 -1.41 -12.22 0.25
C ILE A 206 -1.84 -11.20 1.31
N GLU A 207 -3.11 -10.76 1.29
CA GLU A 207 -3.72 -9.72 2.14
C GLU A 207 -3.35 -9.76 3.64
N GLN A 208 -3.03 -10.93 4.19
CA GLN A 208 -2.67 -11.11 5.60
C GLN A 208 -1.18 -10.96 5.92
N LEU A 209 -0.30 -11.17 4.93
CA LEU A 209 1.16 -11.16 5.13
C LEU A 209 1.77 -9.76 4.95
N VAL A 210 1.13 -8.91 4.14
CA VAL A 210 1.73 -7.67 3.65
C VAL A 210 2.00 -6.64 4.72
N PRO A 211 1.04 -6.23 5.57
CA PRO A 211 1.40 -5.26 6.58
C PRO A 211 2.45 -5.85 7.53
N ARG A 212 2.37 -7.15 7.88
CA ARG A 212 3.41 -7.75 8.70
C ARG A 212 4.79 -7.69 8.04
N ASP A 213 4.92 -8.04 6.77
CA ASP A 213 6.21 -8.11 6.09
C ASP A 213 6.77 -6.73 5.72
N VAL A 214 5.91 -5.78 5.36
CA VAL A 214 6.30 -4.37 5.12
C VAL A 214 6.79 -3.73 6.41
N PHE A 215 6.02 -3.87 7.50
CA PHE A 215 6.40 -3.31 8.79
C PHE A 215 7.57 -4.07 9.40
N THR A 216 7.69 -5.38 9.15
CA THR A 216 8.87 -6.16 9.53
C THR A 216 10.08 -5.77 8.70
N PHE A 217 9.92 -5.41 7.42
CA PHE A 217 11.00 -4.91 6.60
C PHE A 217 11.48 -3.55 7.14
N TRP A 218 10.57 -2.61 7.41
CA TRP A 218 10.90 -1.34 8.05
C TRP A 218 11.54 -1.54 9.43
N ALA A 219 11.08 -2.54 10.18
CA ALA A 219 11.69 -2.97 11.43
C ALA A 219 13.08 -3.55 11.22
N LYS A 220 13.32 -4.37 10.20
CA LYS A 220 14.60 -5.05 9.95
C LYS A 220 15.69 -4.09 9.50
N LEU A 221 15.32 -2.96 8.87
CA LEU A 221 16.26 -1.87 8.61
C LEU A 221 16.97 -1.42 9.90
N THR A 222 16.39 -1.67 11.10
CA THR A 222 16.99 -1.37 12.41
C THR A 222 18.23 -2.13 12.80
N VAL A 223 18.38 -3.36 12.31
CA VAL A 223 19.42 -4.25 12.82
C VAL A 223 20.80 -3.88 12.25
N PHE A 224 20.84 -3.01 11.23
CA PHE A 224 22.04 -2.79 10.43
C PHE A 224 22.83 -1.51 10.77
N ASP A 225 22.26 -0.49 11.44
CA ASP A 225 23.03 0.71 11.87
C ASP A 225 22.83 1.11 13.34
N ASN A 226 23.80 1.87 13.85
CA ASN A 226 23.91 2.32 15.24
C ASN A 226 22.70 3.18 15.69
N PHE A 227 21.73 2.52 16.32
CA PHE A 227 20.46 3.07 16.79
C PHE A 227 20.59 4.34 17.65
N GLN A 228 21.73 4.56 18.34
CA GLN A 228 21.94 5.75 19.17
C GLN A 228 21.76 7.08 18.40
N THR A 229 21.87 7.07 17.06
CA THR A 229 21.62 8.25 16.23
C THR A 229 20.13 8.57 16.02
N MET A 230 19.21 7.68 16.39
CA MET A 230 17.76 7.82 16.16
C MET A 230 17.01 8.66 17.19
N THR A 231 17.57 8.93 18.36
CA THR A 231 16.84 9.64 19.44
C THR A 231 16.64 11.12 19.14
N ASN A 232 17.42 11.69 18.22
CA ASN A 232 17.35 13.10 17.87
C ASN A 232 17.03 13.28 16.37
N LEU A 233 15.81 13.75 16.06
CA LEU A 233 15.38 14.00 14.66
C LEU A 233 16.30 15.00 13.95
N THR A 234 16.89 15.94 14.70
CA THR A 234 17.84 16.92 14.14
C THR A 234 19.19 16.31 13.77
N SER A 235 19.62 15.21 14.40
CA SER A 235 20.82 14.47 13.96
C SER A 235 20.54 13.50 12.81
N MET A 236 19.28 13.12 12.60
CA MET A 236 18.85 12.30 11.46
C MET A 236 18.60 13.11 10.18
N GLY A 237 19.17 14.33 10.09
CA GLY A 237 19.11 15.17 8.89
C GLY A 237 19.23 14.33 7.61
N THR A 238 18.45 14.69 6.58
CA THR A 238 18.19 14.11 5.22
C THR A 238 19.08 13.00 4.62
N LYS A 239 20.25 12.69 5.17
CA LYS A 239 21.26 11.76 4.69
C LYS A 239 20.86 10.28 4.72
N ASN A 240 19.95 9.83 5.59
CA ASN A 240 19.53 8.42 5.60
C ASN A 240 18.02 8.23 5.48
N ALA A 241 17.49 8.38 4.25
CA ALA A 241 16.09 8.12 3.90
C ALA A 241 15.60 6.71 4.30
N THR A 242 16.51 5.76 4.50
CA THR A 242 16.23 4.37 4.90
C THR A 242 15.50 4.24 6.25
N TRP A 243 15.73 5.17 7.19
CA TRP A 243 15.18 5.09 8.56
C TRP A 243 13.85 5.79 8.73
N LEU A 244 13.52 6.65 7.78
CA LEU A 244 12.34 7.48 7.81
C LEU A 244 11.04 6.69 8.08
N PRO A 245 10.81 5.52 7.45
CA PRO A 245 9.62 4.74 7.72
C PRO A 245 9.43 4.43 9.21
N LEU A 246 10.49 3.94 9.82
CA LEU A 246 10.49 3.60 11.23
C LEU A 246 10.33 4.82 12.13
N VAL A 247 11.04 5.91 11.81
CA VAL A 247 10.97 7.16 12.58
C VAL A 247 9.53 7.66 12.64
N LEU A 248 8.80 7.65 11.52
CA LEU A 248 7.40 8.05 11.48
C LEU A 248 6.51 7.12 12.30
N MET A 249 6.75 5.80 12.21
CA MET A 249 6.02 4.83 13.05
C MET A 249 6.23 5.07 14.55
N LEU A 250 7.37 5.61 14.96
CA LEU A 250 7.76 5.81 16.37
C LEU A 250 7.57 7.23 16.88
N ARG A 251 7.16 8.16 16.03
CA ARG A 251 6.99 9.55 16.43
C ARG A 251 5.88 9.70 17.47
N SER A 252 6.22 10.32 18.59
CA SER A 252 5.35 10.59 19.75
C SER A 252 4.30 11.68 19.47
N ASP A 253 4.52 12.52 18.48
CA ASP A 253 3.61 13.57 18.04
C ASP A 253 2.62 13.12 16.95
N VAL A 254 2.83 11.93 16.39
CA VAL A 254 1.92 11.27 15.45
C VAL A 254 0.85 10.52 16.22
N THR A 255 -0.42 10.83 15.94
CA THR A 255 -1.60 10.26 16.63
C THR A 255 -2.58 9.57 15.68
N SER A 256 -2.44 9.81 14.39
CA SER A 256 -3.37 9.33 13.37
C SER A 256 -2.61 8.82 12.15
N ILE A 257 -3.21 7.86 11.46
CA ILE A 257 -2.68 7.29 10.22
C ILE A 257 -3.84 7.03 9.26
N GLY A 258 -3.61 7.25 7.97
CA GLY A 258 -4.49 6.76 6.91
C GLY A 258 -3.64 6.26 5.76
N CYS A 259 -4.00 5.13 5.17
CA CYS A 259 -3.24 4.50 4.10
C CYS A 259 -4.13 4.24 2.89
N SER A 260 -3.50 4.09 1.74
CA SER A 260 -4.12 3.62 0.50
C SER A 260 -3.19 2.66 -0.20
N TRP A 261 -3.80 1.70 -0.90
CA TRP A 261 -3.07 0.67 -1.61
C TRP A 261 -3.60 0.55 -3.03
N LEU A 262 -2.70 0.74 -4.00
CA LEU A 262 -2.98 0.74 -5.42
C LEU A 262 -2.05 -0.22 -6.17
N ASN A 263 -2.54 -0.81 -7.27
CA ASN A 263 -1.70 -1.53 -8.23
C ASN A 263 -1.45 -0.65 -9.46
N TYR A 264 -0.20 -0.65 -9.93
CA TYR A 264 0.27 0.13 -11.07
C TYR A 264 0.82 -0.78 -12.14
N CYS A 265 0.59 -0.39 -13.38
CA CYS A 265 1.39 -0.89 -14.49
C CYS A 265 2.74 -0.15 -14.45
N THR A 266 3.82 -0.82 -14.02
CA THR A 266 5.16 -0.26 -14.17
C THR A 266 6.14 -1.29 -14.68
N LYS A 267 6.96 -0.92 -15.66
CA LYS A 267 8.39 -1.13 -15.49
C LYS A 267 8.96 0.23 -15.16
N PRO A 268 9.57 0.44 -13.99
CA PRO A 268 10.42 1.61 -13.83
C PRO A 268 11.49 1.49 -14.92
N ASP A 269 11.63 2.51 -15.76
CA ASP A 269 12.89 2.70 -16.47
C ASP A 269 14.02 2.87 -15.44
N ALA A 270 15.28 2.88 -15.88
CA ALA A 270 16.41 3.06 -14.96
C ALA A 270 16.36 4.39 -14.16
N GLY A 271 15.43 5.30 -14.50
CA GLY A 271 15.17 6.56 -13.80
C GLY A 271 13.88 6.55 -12.94
N GLY A 272 13.20 5.41 -12.78
CA GLY A 272 11.99 5.29 -11.97
C GLY A 272 10.71 5.82 -12.61
N LYS A 273 10.71 6.16 -13.91
CA LYS A 273 9.50 6.54 -14.63
C LYS A 273 8.78 5.31 -15.20
N PRO A 274 7.44 5.29 -15.23
CA PRO A 274 6.71 4.20 -15.88
C PRO A 274 7.08 4.11 -17.36
N ASP A 275 7.47 2.92 -17.84
CA ASP A 275 7.63 2.64 -19.28
C ASP A 275 6.28 2.96 -19.97
N PRO A 276 6.26 3.88 -20.96
CA PRO A 276 5.03 4.23 -21.67
C PRO A 276 4.47 3.08 -22.51
N ASP A 277 5.20 1.97 -22.69
CA ASP A 277 4.73 0.75 -23.35
C ASP A 277 4.02 -0.20 -22.34
N PRO A 278 2.67 -0.24 -22.32
CA PRO A 278 1.93 -1.12 -21.41
C PRO A 278 2.16 -2.62 -21.68
N ALA A 279 2.69 -2.99 -22.85
CA ALA A 279 3.05 -4.38 -23.14
C ALA A 279 4.31 -4.84 -22.40
N LYS A 280 5.10 -3.91 -21.85
CA LYS A 280 6.32 -4.18 -21.08
C LYS A 280 6.16 -3.96 -19.59
N ALA A 281 5.09 -3.31 -19.15
CA ALA A 281 4.84 -3.01 -17.75
C ALA A 281 4.65 -4.31 -16.94
N GLY A 282 5.43 -4.44 -15.86
CA GLY A 282 5.13 -5.37 -14.78
C GLY A 282 4.01 -4.82 -13.89
N GLU A 283 3.49 -5.67 -13.03
CA GLU A 283 2.54 -5.26 -12.00
C GLU A 283 3.33 -4.85 -10.76
N ALA A 284 3.13 -3.60 -10.32
CA ALA A 284 3.70 -3.12 -9.08
C ALA A 284 2.61 -2.80 -8.07
N LEU A 285 2.91 -3.15 -6.83
CA LEU A 285 2.13 -2.82 -5.67
C LEU A 285 2.63 -1.50 -5.08
N ASN A 286 1.75 -0.58 -4.72
CA ASN A 286 2.13 0.60 -3.97
C ASN A 286 1.24 0.80 -2.74
N LEU A 287 1.84 0.74 -1.55
CA LEU A 287 1.20 1.12 -0.30
C LEU A 287 1.74 2.48 0.12
N VAL A 288 0.85 3.46 0.23
CA VAL A 288 1.16 4.80 0.77
C VAL A 288 0.42 4.96 2.09
N CYS A 289 1.12 5.35 3.14
CA CYS A 289 0.54 5.68 4.44
C CYS A 289 0.88 7.11 4.81
N VAL A 290 -0.10 7.93 5.21
CA VAL A 290 0.06 9.32 5.65
C VAL A 290 -0.17 9.39 7.16
N TYR A 291 0.70 10.11 7.86
CA TYR A 291 0.70 10.26 9.31
C TYR A 291 0.27 11.67 9.73
N GLY A 292 -0.74 11.73 10.60
CA GLY A 292 -1.28 12.97 11.15
C GLY A 292 -0.71 13.27 12.53
N THR A 293 -0.26 14.50 12.70
CA THR A 293 0.21 15.05 13.98
C THR A 293 -0.74 16.14 14.44
N ARG A 294 -1.33 16.00 15.63
CA ARG A 294 -2.08 17.10 16.28
C ARG A 294 -1.18 17.99 17.13
N ASP A 295 -0.04 17.44 17.52
CA ASP A 295 0.90 18.09 18.41
C ASP A 295 1.94 18.87 17.57
N PRO A 296 2.53 19.97 18.09
CA PRO A 296 3.66 20.62 17.44
C PRO A 296 4.78 19.60 17.23
N PRO A 297 5.53 19.71 16.12
CA PRO A 297 6.58 18.74 15.82
C PRO A 297 7.57 18.65 16.97
N ASN A 298 7.68 17.45 17.56
CA ASN A 298 8.69 17.20 18.58
C ASN A 298 10.06 17.19 17.91
N ARG A 299 11.07 17.78 18.54
CA ARG A 299 12.46 17.71 18.05
C ARG A 299 13.06 16.31 18.23
N ASN A 300 12.50 15.53 19.13
CA ASN A 300 12.85 14.12 19.33
C ASN A 300 11.75 13.23 18.76
N VAL A 301 12.12 12.01 18.34
CA VAL A 301 11.13 11.01 17.90
C VAL A 301 10.14 10.75 19.03
N PHE A 302 10.63 10.55 20.25
CA PHE A 302 9.86 10.37 21.47
C PHE A 302 10.62 10.92 22.67
N GLN A 303 9.95 11.04 23.82
CA GLN A 303 10.58 11.39 25.09
C GLN A 303 10.97 10.10 25.84
N GLU A 304 12.26 9.94 26.11
CA GLU A 304 12.78 8.80 26.87
C GLU A 304 12.22 8.78 28.31
N GLY A 305 11.88 7.59 28.81
CA GLY A 305 11.46 7.40 30.20
C GLY A 305 10.54 6.21 30.38
N GLN A 306 10.11 6.00 31.63
CA GLN A 306 9.13 4.96 31.96
C GLN A 306 7.84 5.19 31.17
N PRO A 307 7.21 4.13 30.60
CA PRO A 307 6.02 4.29 29.78
C PRO A 307 4.93 5.09 30.47
N CYS A 308 4.23 5.92 29.68
CA CYS A 308 3.16 6.82 30.12
C CYS A 308 3.51 7.87 31.19
N THR A 309 4.76 8.02 31.63
CA THR A 309 5.09 9.02 32.65
C THR A 309 5.08 10.47 32.14
N SER A 310 5.06 10.67 30.82
CA SER A 310 5.05 11.99 30.17
C SER A 310 3.98 12.11 29.08
N CYS A 311 2.82 11.47 29.24
CA CYS A 311 1.71 11.61 28.29
C CYS A 311 1.29 13.08 28.12
N LYS A 312 1.29 13.56 26.89
CA LYS A 312 1.00 14.96 26.54
C LYS A 312 -0.51 15.27 26.51
N TYR A 313 -0.87 16.53 26.66
CA TYR A 313 -2.24 17.06 26.47
C TYR A 313 -3.32 16.40 27.33
N GLY A 314 -2.97 15.96 28.54
CA GLY A 314 -3.91 15.29 29.43
C GLY A 314 -4.31 13.88 28.98
N ARG A 315 -3.64 13.31 27.98
CA ARG A 315 -3.76 11.89 27.63
C ARG A 315 -3.43 11.04 28.84
N LYS A 316 -4.12 9.92 28.96
CA LYS A 316 -3.92 8.98 30.07
C LYS A 316 -3.13 7.79 29.57
N CYS A 317 -2.50 7.07 30.49
CA CYS A 317 -1.98 5.76 30.12
C CYS A 317 -3.15 4.84 29.80
N SER A 318 -3.10 4.20 28.64
CA SER A 318 -4.02 3.16 28.26
C SER A 318 -3.97 2.04 29.31
N ARG A 319 -5.13 1.77 29.90
CA ARG A 319 -5.37 0.58 30.72
C ARG A 319 -6.09 -0.52 29.92
N GLU A 320 -6.33 -0.27 28.63
CA GLU A 320 -6.94 -1.25 27.74
C GLU A 320 -6.02 -2.45 27.60
N ARG A 321 -6.61 -3.64 27.42
CA ARG A 321 -5.83 -4.88 27.26
C ARG A 321 -4.99 -4.88 25.98
N ASP A 322 -5.45 -4.17 24.94
CA ASP A 322 -4.88 -4.30 23.61
C ASP A 322 -3.52 -3.60 23.48
N TYR A 323 -3.35 -2.43 24.13
CA TYR A 323 -2.08 -1.69 24.14
C TYR A 323 -1.88 -0.99 25.50
N PRO A 324 -1.57 -1.72 26.59
CA PRO A 324 -1.04 -1.08 27.79
C PRO A 324 0.21 -0.26 27.44
N ASP A 325 0.53 0.74 28.24
CA ASP A 325 1.77 1.54 28.14
C ASP A 325 1.82 2.56 26.98
N LEU A 326 0.74 2.70 26.21
CA LEU A 326 0.56 3.80 25.26
C LEU A 326 -0.35 4.90 25.83
N CYS A 327 -0.11 6.15 25.44
CA CYS A 327 -0.97 7.29 25.82
C CYS A 327 -2.25 7.32 24.96
N THR A 328 -3.41 7.55 25.58
CA THR A 328 -4.72 7.66 24.92
C THR A 328 -5.47 8.93 25.27
#